data_AF-A0A524FK15-F1
#
_entry.id   AF-A0A524FK15-F1
#
_cell.length_a   1.000
_cell.length_b   1.000
_cell.length_c   1.000
_cell.angle_alpha   90.00
_cell.angle_beta   90.00
_cell.angle_gamma   90.00
#
_symmetry.space_group_name_H-M   'P 1'
#
loop_
_entity.id
_entity.type
_entity.pdbx_description
1 polymer ?
#
loop_
_entity_poly.entity_id
_entity_poly.type
_entity_poly.pdbx_seq_one_letter_code
_entity_poly.pdbx_strand_id
1 'polypeptide(L)'
;MICIGIWAIHSLIIVYHNPQISYYDFDIYYYSGRQLLIDPNRLYKKRSSLFVTIAYLPFFLMLWAISLSLLPYYISYFIWYILNYIFAVLFILEFNKILKLLGVKEKIHRFLFLIVISNGFLIFFQFFFSQSKFFVGAILFFILRREIQYKKEEKEKDFKYKFITYFLFVMIVGMIPYFLFLLLIFIFHDIPFGKLFEKENLKTYGLVLLIFLAQNFLFFIYPGLIFDFFLISQYFHNLQFFLPHYYLIFINKIFFIPIIARIIVSLIFLILMYVIIGFLLITKKLKIHEKFSYFALSFIFLNYLAFKILIILLPLILLLFIPFFHQDEIEIDFIKKNKYILIGLISVLGIYLTWDGIVPINLHYPNLFGGNAGWLIFTVLLGICLLKLHLDKDFYIVERKTED
;
A
#
# COMPACT_ATOMS: atom_id res chain seq x y z
N MET A 1 -9.37 16.97 3.61
CA MET A 1 -10.81 16.82 3.30
C MET A 1 -11.21 17.67 2.12
N ILE A 2 -11.09 19.01 2.17
CA ILE A 2 -11.41 19.90 1.03
C ILE A 2 -10.73 19.46 -0.28
N CYS A 3 -9.42 19.19 -0.25
CA CYS A 3 -8.67 18.68 -1.41
C CYS A 3 -9.30 17.41 -2.01
N ILE A 4 -9.64 16.42 -1.18
CA ILE A 4 -10.30 15.17 -1.61
C ILE A 4 -11.65 15.46 -2.26
N GLY A 5 -12.46 16.34 -1.66
CA GLY A 5 -13.76 16.74 -2.19
C GLY A 5 -13.65 17.39 -3.57
N ILE A 6 -12.74 18.34 -3.74
CA ILE A 6 -12.51 19.03 -5.02
C ILE A 6 -12.10 18.03 -6.10
N TRP A 7 -11.13 17.17 -5.82
CA TRP A 7 -10.66 16.18 -6.80
C TRP A 7 -11.67 15.09 -7.09
N ALA A 8 -12.47 14.67 -6.11
CA ALA A 8 -13.58 13.76 -6.34
C ALA A 8 -14.61 14.41 -7.29
N ILE A 9 -15.13 15.59 -6.96
CA ILE A 9 -16.10 16.31 -7.81
C ILE A 9 -15.53 16.51 -9.22
N HIS A 10 -14.27 16.94 -9.34
CA HIS A 10 -13.61 17.11 -10.63
C HIS A 10 -13.55 15.79 -11.42
N SER A 11 -13.14 14.69 -10.79
CA SER A 11 -13.13 13.36 -11.43
C SER A 11 -14.52 12.95 -11.90
N LEU A 12 -15.55 13.19 -11.09
CA LEU A 12 -16.94 12.87 -11.42
C LEU A 12 -17.43 13.67 -12.64
N ILE A 13 -17.09 14.95 -12.72
CA ILE A 13 -17.42 15.81 -13.88
C ILE A 13 -16.78 15.24 -15.15
N ILE A 14 -15.49 14.89 -15.11
CA ILE A 14 -14.80 14.34 -16.29
C ILE A 14 -15.44 13.01 -16.71
N VAL A 15 -15.69 12.12 -15.76
CA VAL A 15 -16.33 10.82 -16.00
C VAL A 15 -17.69 10.97 -16.64
N TYR A 16 -18.51 11.90 -16.13
CA TYR A 16 -19.84 12.18 -16.68
C TYR A 16 -19.80 12.60 -18.16
N HIS A 17 -18.80 13.41 -18.54
CA HIS A 17 -18.63 13.86 -19.93
C HIS A 17 -17.90 12.84 -20.82
N ASN A 18 -17.24 11.84 -20.23
CA ASN A 18 -16.47 10.83 -20.97
C ASN A 18 -16.83 9.39 -20.51
N PRO A 19 -18.09 8.95 -20.74
CA PRO A 19 -18.58 7.66 -20.23
C PRO A 19 -17.91 6.44 -20.88
N GLN A 20 -17.13 6.64 -21.95
CA GLN A 20 -16.38 5.58 -22.65
C GLN A 20 -15.06 5.19 -21.96
N ILE A 21 -14.65 5.92 -20.91
CA ILE A 21 -13.42 5.64 -20.19
C ILE A 21 -13.67 4.45 -19.25
N SER A 22 -13.02 3.32 -19.51
CA SER A 22 -13.12 2.11 -18.67
C SER A 22 -12.60 2.37 -17.26
N TYR A 23 -13.40 1.99 -16.27
CA TYR A 23 -13.07 2.10 -14.86
C TYR A 23 -12.30 0.85 -14.43
N TYR A 24 -10.97 0.87 -14.60
CA TYR A 24 -10.12 -0.32 -14.48
C TYR A 24 -10.46 -1.24 -13.29
N ASP A 25 -10.42 -0.76 -12.05
CA ASP A 25 -10.68 -1.59 -10.87
C ASP A 25 -12.17 -1.97 -10.77
N PHE A 26 -13.07 -0.99 -10.93
CA PHE A 26 -14.51 -1.19 -10.77
C PHE A 26 -15.07 -2.18 -11.80
N ASP A 27 -14.72 -2.04 -13.07
CA ASP A 27 -15.17 -2.92 -14.16
C ASP A 27 -14.76 -4.35 -13.87
N ILE A 28 -13.51 -4.54 -13.49
CA ILE A 28 -12.96 -5.84 -13.16
C ILE A 28 -13.75 -6.45 -12.02
N TYR A 29 -13.96 -5.75 -10.91
CA TYR A 29 -14.68 -6.31 -9.76
C TYR A 29 -16.16 -6.54 -10.04
N TYR A 30 -16.82 -5.63 -10.75
CA TYR A 30 -18.24 -5.73 -11.08
C TYR A 30 -18.55 -6.96 -11.94
N TYR A 31 -17.83 -7.12 -13.06
CA TYR A 31 -18.04 -8.27 -13.95
C TYR A 31 -17.53 -9.57 -13.35
N SER A 32 -16.44 -9.55 -12.57
CA SER A 32 -15.95 -10.75 -11.88
C SER A 32 -16.91 -11.20 -10.78
N GLY A 33 -17.54 -10.26 -10.06
CA GLY A 33 -18.62 -10.57 -9.13
C GLY A 33 -19.84 -11.17 -9.84
N ARG A 34 -20.22 -10.66 -11.02
CA ARG A 34 -21.29 -11.27 -11.85
C ARG A 34 -20.89 -12.66 -12.37
N GLN A 35 -19.65 -12.84 -12.80
CA GLN A 35 -19.13 -14.12 -13.26
C GLN A 35 -19.22 -15.17 -12.14
N LEU A 36 -18.95 -14.78 -10.90
CA LEU A 36 -19.10 -15.66 -9.74
C LEU A 36 -20.56 -16.10 -9.51
N LEU A 37 -21.55 -15.27 -9.83
CA LEU A 37 -22.97 -15.64 -9.73
C LEU A 37 -23.43 -16.57 -10.86
N ILE A 38 -22.79 -16.49 -12.04
CA ILE A 38 -23.19 -17.24 -13.24
C ILE A 38 -22.45 -18.59 -13.33
N ASP A 39 -21.12 -18.55 -13.27
CA ASP A 39 -20.26 -19.74 -13.33
C ASP A 39 -18.94 -19.45 -12.59
N PRO A 40 -18.85 -19.82 -11.30
CA PRO A 40 -17.64 -19.67 -10.49
C PRO A 40 -16.39 -20.27 -11.14
N ASN A 41 -16.50 -21.39 -11.88
CA ASN A 41 -15.35 -22.09 -12.45
C ASN A 41 -14.68 -21.35 -13.62
N ARG A 42 -15.22 -20.20 -14.04
CA ARG A 42 -14.62 -19.35 -15.09
C ARG A 42 -13.95 -18.10 -14.57
N LEU A 43 -14.01 -17.87 -13.26
CA LEU A 43 -13.55 -16.62 -12.65
C LEU A 43 -12.14 -16.21 -13.05
N TYR A 44 -11.23 -17.17 -13.16
CA TYR A 44 -9.80 -16.95 -13.43
C TYR A 44 -9.36 -17.43 -14.82
N LYS A 45 -10.30 -17.81 -15.71
CA LYS A 45 -9.95 -18.41 -17.01
C LYS A 45 -9.53 -17.37 -18.05
N LYS A 46 -8.42 -17.68 -18.73
CA LYS A 46 -7.63 -16.85 -19.68
C LYS A 46 -8.39 -16.14 -20.82
N ARG A 47 -9.65 -16.51 -21.13
CA ARG A 47 -10.42 -15.93 -22.26
C ARG A 47 -11.01 -14.55 -21.98
N SER A 48 -10.93 -14.05 -20.76
CA SER A 48 -11.39 -12.71 -20.43
C SER A 48 -10.17 -11.79 -20.34
N SER A 49 -9.59 -11.44 -21.50
CA SER A 49 -8.29 -10.76 -21.66
C SER A 49 -8.14 -9.43 -20.91
N LEU A 50 -9.24 -8.78 -20.50
CA LEU A 50 -9.23 -7.59 -19.64
C LEU A 50 -9.07 -7.89 -18.13
N PHE A 51 -9.50 -9.07 -17.66
CA PHE A 51 -9.66 -9.39 -16.24
C PHE A 51 -8.43 -10.01 -15.57
N VAL A 52 -7.44 -10.43 -16.37
CA VAL A 52 -6.16 -11.02 -15.88
C VAL A 52 -5.25 -9.95 -15.23
N THR A 53 -5.66 -8.68 -15.21
CA THR A 53 -4.80 -7.55 -14.85
C THR A 53 -4.75 -7.23 -13.35
N ILE A 54 -5.61 -7.83 -12.52
CA ILE A 54 -5.62 -7.67 -11.06
C ILE A 54 -5.81 -9.03 -10.38
N ALA A 55 -4.86 -9.44 -9.53
CA ALA A 55 -4.99 -10.60 -8.68
C ALA A 55 -5.80 -10.24 -7.42
N TYR A 56 -6.88 -10.97 -7.16
CA TYR A 56 -7.70 -10.91 -5.95
C TYR A 56 -8.13 -12.33 -5.57
N LEU A 57 -8.44 -12.55 -4.29
CA LEU A 57 -8.98 -13.82 -3.80
C LEU A 57 -10.52 -13.85 -3.89
N PRO A 58 -11.14 -15.04 -3.93
CA PRO A 58 -12.58 -15.18 -4.13
C PRO A 58 -13.45 -14.45 -3.09
N PHE A 59 -12.98 -14.31 -1.84
CA PHE A 59 -13.72 -13.60 -0.80
C PHE A 59 -14.12 -12.19 -1.24
N PHE A 60 -13.16 -11.44 -1.77
CA PHE A 60 -13.39 -10.05 -2.14
C PHE A 60 -14.43 -9.94 -3.25
N LEU A 61 -14.35 -10.82 -4.24
CA LEU A 61 -15.33 -10.85 -5.32
C LEU A 61 -16.70 -11.32 -4.87
N MET A 62 -16.77 -12.20 -3.89
CA MET A 62 -18.05 -12.61 -3.32
C MET A 62 -18.74 -11.42 -2.64
N LEU A 63 -18.00 -10.56 -1.93
CA LEU A 63 -18.56 -9.31 -1.39
C LEU A 63 -19.14 -8.45 -2.51
N TRP A 64 -18.45 -8.33 -3.64
CA TRP A 64 -18.97 -7.62 -4.81
C TRP A 64 -20.19 -8.30 -5.41
N ALA A 65 -20.13 -9.63 -5.57
CA ALA A 65 -21.18 -10.46 -6.14
C ALA A 65 -22.51 -10.27 -5.41
N ILE A 66 -22.50 -10.28 -4.07
CA ILE A 66 -23.71 -10.19 -3.25
C ILE A 66 -24.17 -8.76 -2.95
N SER A 67 -23.38 -7.74 -3.31
CA SER A 67 -23.71 -6.34 -3.01
C SER A 67 -23.88 -5.50 -4.27
N LEU A 68 -22.78 -5.16 -4.95
CA LEU A 68 -22.76 -4.22 -6.06
C LEU A 68 -23.12 -4.90 -7.38
N SER A 69 -22.61 -6.09 -7.65
CA SER A 69 -22.78 -6.75 -8.96
C SER A 69 -24.23 -7.14 -9.29
N LEU A 70 -25.13 -7.21 -8.29
CA LEU A 70 -26.56 -7.45 -8.48
C LEU A 70 -27.30 -6.24 -9.05
N LEU A 71 -26.78 -5.04 -8.80
CA LEU A 71 -27.40 -3.80 -9.24
C LEU A 71 -27.03 -3.51 -10.71
N PRO A 72 -27.77 -2.61 -11.38
CA PRO A 72 -27.35 -2.06 -12.67
C PRO A 72 -25.96 -1.42 -12.58
N TYR A 73 -25.18 -1.55 -13.65
CA TYR A 73 -23.78 -1.14 -13.70
C TYR A 73 -23.57 0.32 -13.24
N TYR A 74 -24.36 1.25 -13.77
CA TYR A 74 -24.27 2.67 -13.42
C TYR A 74 -24.61 2.93 -11.94
N ILE A 75 -25.65 2.29 -11.40
CA ILE A 75 -26.03 2.44 -9.99
C ILE A 75 -24.90 1.93 -9.09
N SER A 76 -24.36 0.76 -9.43
CA SER A 76 -23.23 0.13 -8.73
C SER A 76 -22.00 1.03 -8.74
N TYR A 77 -21.73 1.68 -9.89
CA TYR A 77 -20.62 2.61 -10.05
C TYR A 77 -20.75 3.81 -9.10
N PHE A 78 -21.92 4.47 -9.07
CA PHE A 78 -22.13 5.61 -8.17
C PHE A 78 -22.04 5.23 -6.69
N ILE A 79 -22.60 4.07 -6.30
CA ILE A 79 -22.48 3.58 -4.93
C ILE A 79 -21.01 3.33 -4.58
N TRP A 80 -20.26 2.64 -5.46
CA TRP A 80 -18.84 2.39 -5.26
C TRP A 80 -18.02 3.68 -5.20
N TYR A 81 -18.36 4.67 -6.03
CA TYR A 81 -17.73 5.97 -6.05
C TYR A 81 -17.92 6.70 -4.70
N ILE A 82 -19.15 6.72 -4.18
CA ILE A 82 -19.47 7.31 -2.87
C ILE A 82 -18.73 6.55 -1.75
N LEU A 83 -18.69 5.22 -1.81
CA LEU A 83 -17.93 4.42 -0.85
C LEU A 83 -16.44 4.78 -0.89
N ASN A 84 -15.81 4.86 -2.07
CA ASN A 84 -14.42 5.30 -2.19
C ASN A 84 -14.20 6.69 -1.62
N TYR A 85 -15.15 7.61 -1.79
CA TYR A 85 -15.06 8.94 -1.20
C TYR A 85 -15.04 8.90 0.33
N ILE A 86 -15.95 8.14 0.93
CA ILE A 86 -15.99 7.92 2.39
C ILE A 86 -14.66 7.32 2.86
N PHE A 87 -14.16 6.29 2.16
CA PHE A 87 -12.90 5.63 2.51
C PHE A 87 -11.67 6.53 2.30
N ALA A 88 -11.67 7.43 1.32
CA ALA A 88 -10.61 8.43 1.14
C ALA A 88 -10.57 9.42 2.32
N VAL A 89 -11.74 9.84 2.82
CA VAL A 89 -11.82 10.67 4.03
C VAL A 89 -11.33 9.89 5.25
N LEU A 90 -11.77 8.65 5.44
CA LEU A 90 -11.32 7.78 6.53
C LEU A 90 -9.81 7.52 6.46
N PHE A 91 -9.25 7.34 5.27
CA PHE A 91 -7.81 7.16 5.06
C PHE A 91 -6.98 8.31 5.65
N ILE A 92 -7.35 9.56 5.35
CA ILE A 92 -6.70 10.75 5.91
C ILE A 92 -6.93 10.88 7.41
N LEU A 93 -8.14 10.57 7.89
CA LEU A 93 -8.47 10.64 9.31
C LEU A 93 -7.69 9.61 10.13
N GLU A 94 -7.60 8.36 9.67
CA GLU A 94 -6.84 7.31 10.34
C GLU A 94 -5.34 7.64 10.32
N PHE A 95 -4.80 8.17 9.22
CA PHE A 95 -3.41 8.62 9.19
C PHE A 95 -3.14 9.76 10.19
N ASN A 96 -4.01 10.77 10.24
CA ASN A 96 -3.91 11.86 11.22
C ASN A 96 -3.97 11.36 12.68
N LYS A 97 -4.79 10.34 12.96
CA LYS A 97 -4.81 9.70 14.29
C LYS A 97 -3.50 8.98 14.59
N ILE A 98 -2.89 8.30 13.61
CA ILE A 98 -1.56 7.69 13.74
C ILE A 98 -0.52 8.77 14.05
N LEU A 99 -0.50 9.89 13.33
CA LEU A 99 0.42 11.01 13.60
C LEU A 99 0.33 11.49 15.06
N LYS A 100 -0.90 11.66 15.58
CA LYS A 100 -1.11 12.02 16.99
C LYS A 100 -0.59 10.96 17.95
N LEU A 101 -0.84 9.67 17.68
CA LEU A 101 -0.36 8.58 18.52
C LEU A 101 1.17 8.49 18.55
N LEU A 102 1.82 8.79 17.42
CA LEU A 102 3.28 8.84 17.28
C LEU A 102 3.91 10.15 17.78
N GLY A 103 3.12 11.04 18.39
CA GLY A 103 3.63 12.20 19.11
C GLY A 103 3.68 13.50 18.31
N VAL A 104 3.09 13.58 17.11
CA VAL A 104 2.98 14.86 16.38
C VAL A 104 1.84 15.69 16.98
N LYS A 105 2.16 16.58 17.93
CA LYS A 105 1.21 17.32 18.77
C LYS A 105 0.61 18.53 18.06
N GLU A 106 1.41 19.24 17.28
CA GLU A 106 0.97 20.48 16.63
C GLU A 106 0.14 20.23 15.37
N LYS A 107 -0.89 21.08 15.17
CA LYS A 107 -1.76 20.99 13.99
C LYS A 107 -1.00 21.27 12.70
N ILE A 108 -0.14 22.29 12.71
CA ILE A 108 0.66 22.67 11.53
C ILE A 108 1.65 21.58 11.13
N HIS A 109 2.27 20.92 12.10
CA HIS A 109 3.17 19.80 11.85
C HIS A 109 2.48 18.61 11.24
N ARG A 110 1.29 18.23 11.75
CA ARG A 110 0.49 17.18 11.11
C ARG A 110 0.09 17.59 9.70
N PHE A 111 -0.23 18.86 9.46
CA PHE A 111 -0.60 19.36 8.15
C PHE A 111 0.52 19.13 7.10
N LEU A 112 1.80 19.24 7.47
CA LEU A 112 2.94 18.93 6.59
C LEU A 112 2.94 17.49 6.07
N PHE A 113 2.57 16.51 6.90
CA PHE A 113 2.44 15.12 6.46
C PHE A 113 1.15 14.91 5.65
N LEU A 114 0.05 15.53 6.08
CA LEU A 114 -1.25 15.34 5.45
C LEU A 114 -1.32 15.97 4.05
N ILE A 115 -0.60 17.06 3.77
CA ILE A 115 -0.55 17.65 2.42
C ILE A 115 0.19 16.73 1.44
N VAL A 116 1.22 16.02 1.89
CA VAL A 116 1.95 15.04 1.06
C VAL A 116 1.04 13.88 0.69
N ILE A 117 0.25 13.36 1.62
CA ILE A 117 -0.66 12.23 1.37
C ILE A 117 -1.92 12.68 0.62
N SER A 118 -2.38 13.90 0.85
CA SER A 118 -3.52 14.51 0.16
C SER A 118 -3.13 15.08 -1.21
N ASN A 119 -2.22 14.41 -1.92
CA ASN A 119 -1.75 14.83 -3.23
C ASN A 119 -2.89 14.73 -4.26
N GLY A 120 -3.18 15.85 -4.91
CA GLY A 120 -4.29 15.98 -5.84
C GLY A 120 -4.24 15.03 -7.04
N PHE A 121 -3.05 14.76 -7.56
CA PHE A 121 -2.86 13.87 -8.70
C PHE A 121 -3.24 12.43 -8.36
N LEU A 122 -2.70 11.88 -7.27
CA LEU A 122 -3.07 10.52 -6.90
C LEU A 122 -4.54 10.39 -6.50
N ILE A 123 -5.07 11.38 -5.77
CA ILE A 123 -6.50 11.39 -5.43
C ILE A 123 -7.35 11.37 -6.70
N PHE A 124 -7.03 12.23 -7.67
CA PHE A 124 -7.67 12.25 -8.98
C PHE A 124 -7.60 10.89 -9.65
N PHE A 125 -6.41 10.28 -9.77
CA PHE A 125 -6.23 8.97 -10.39
C PHE A 125 -7.06 7.87 -9.70
N GLN A 126 -7.12 7.88 -8.36
CA GLN A 126 -7.93 6.91 -7.63
C GLN A 126 -9.43 7.06 -7.93
N PHE A 127 -9.95 8.29 -7.98
CA PHE A 127 -11.37 8.51 -8.27
C PHE A 127 -11.70 8.34 -9.75
N PHE A 128 -10.86 8.84 -10.64
CA PHE A 128 -11.02 8.77 -12.08
C PHE A 128 -11.09 7.31 -12.57
N PHE A 129 -10.25 6.44 -12.02
CA PHE A 129 -10.28 5.01 -12.32
C PHE A 129 -11.09 4.16 -11.32
N SER A 130 -11.78 4.81 -10.37
CA SER A 130 -12.60 4.19 -9.34
C SER A 130 -11.90 3.05 -8.58
N GLN A 131 -10.64 3.30 -8.21
CA GLN A 131 -9.73 2.33 -7.64
C GLN A 131 -10.00 2.06 -6.16
N SER A 132 -9.90 0.78 -5.79
CA SER A 132 -10.17 0.26 -4.44
C SER A 132 -9.13 0.62 -3.37
N LYS A 133 -8.07 1.36 -3.71
CA LYS A 133 -6.89 1.46 -2.83
C LYS A 133 -7.15 2.31 -1.59
N PHE A 134 -8.07 3.27 -1.63
CA PHE A 134 -8.48 4.02 -0.43
C PHE A 134 -9.13 3.11 0.62
N PHE A 135 -9.95 2.15 0.18
CA PHE A 135 -10.55 1.16 1.07
C PHE A 135 -9.47 0.35 1.79
N VAL A 136 -8.51 -0.20 1.04
CA VAL A 136 -7.40 -0.99 1.60
C VAL A 136 -6.53 -0.14 2.53
N GLY A 137 -6.14 1.06 2.10
CA GLY A 137 -5.31 1.96 2.89
C GLY A 137 -5.96 2.35 4.21
N ALA A 138 -7.26 2.67 4.21
CA ALA A 138 -7.97 3.08 5.42
C ALA A 138 -8.04 1.93 6.44
N ILE A 139 -8.32 0.71 5.99
CA ILE A 139 -8.33 -0.46 6.87
C ILE A 139 -6.93 -0.76 7.41
N LEU A 140 -5.91 -0.68 6.55
CA LEU A 140 -4.52 -0.91 6.96
C LEU A 140 -4.08 0.08 8.04
N PHE A 141 -4.42 1.36 7.87
CA PHE A 141 -4.16 2.41 8.86
C PHE A 141 -4.99 2.24 10.13
N PHE A 142 -6.24 1.80 10.01
CA PHE A 142 -7.04 1.46 11.18
C PHE A 142 -6.39 0.33 12.00
N ILE A 143 -5.90 -0.73 11.35
CA ILE A 143 -5.17 -1.82 12.00
C ILE A 143 -3.89 -1.30 12.66
N LEU A 144 -3.07 -0.54 11.95
CA LEU A 144 -1.85 0.05 12.49
C LEU A 144 -2.12 0.96 13.68
N ARG A 145 -3.12 1.84 13.59
CA ARG A 145 -3.55 2.72 14.68
C ARG A 145 -3.92 1.91 15.91
N ARG A 146 -4.75 0.87 15.75
CA ARG A 146 -5.17 0.00 16.86
C ARG A 146 -3.98 -0.69 17.51
N GLU A 147 -3.05 -1.21 16.73
CA GLU A 147 -1.84 -1.84 17.25
C GLU A 147 -0.96 -0.86 18.02
N ILE A 148 -0.72 0.35 17.49
CA ILE A 148 0.05 1.39 18.19
C ILE A 148 -0.64 1.79 19.50
N GLN A 149 -1.96 1.96 19.47
CA GLN A 149 -2.75 2.33 20.64
C GLN A 149 -2.72 1.25 21.73
N TYR A 150 -2.92 -0.03 21.36
CA TYR A 150 -2.87 -1.14 22.31
C TYR A 150 -1.50 -1.27 22.97
N LYS A 151 -0.41 -1.10 22.21
CA LYS A 151 0.94 -1.09 22.79
C LYS A 151 1.17 0.07 23.73
N LYS A 152 0.68 1.27 23.40
CA LYS A 152 0.82 2.46 24.25
C LYS A 152 0.02 2.34 25.55
N GLU A 153 -1.13 1.67 25.50
CA GLU A 153 -2.00 1.43 26.66
C GLU A 153 -1.64 0.14 27.42
N GLU A 154 -0.57 -0.58 27.02
CA GLU A 154 -0.13 -1.87 27.58
C GLU A 154 -1.27 -2.91 27.71
N LYS A 155 -2.24 -2.85 26.79
CA LYS A 155 -3.41 -3.73 26.82
C LYS A 155 -3.09 -5.09 26.24
N GLU A 156 -3.50 -6.14 26.95
CA GLU A 156 -3.47 -7.49 26.42
C GLU A 156 -4.42 -7.65 25.22
N LYS A 157 -3.96 -8.41 24.22
CA LYS A 157 -4.71 -8.66 22.98
C LYS A 157 -5.69 -9.80 23.21
N ASP A 158 -6.92 -9.45 23.59
CA ASP A 158 -8.01 -10.40 23.75
C ASP A 158 -8.45 -11.06 22.42
N PHE A 159 -9.31 -12.07 22.51
CA PHE A 159 -9.81 -12.79 21.32
C PHE A 159 -10.55 -11.86 20.35
N LYS A 160 -11.38 -10.94 20.88
CA LYS A 160 -12.15 -9.98 20.05
C LYS A 160 -11.22 -9.08 19.26
N TYR A 161 -10.15 -8.57 19.89
CA TYR A 161 -9.12 -7.81 19.23
C TYR A 161 -8.49 -8.61 18.10
N LYS A 162 -7.99 -9.81 18.41
CA LYS A 162 -7.31 -10.69 17.44
C LYS A 162 -8.23 -11.01 16.26
N PHE A 163 -9.46 -11.43 16.53
CA PHE A 163 -10.44 -11.77 15.49
C PHE A 163 -10.70 -10.59 14.54
N ILE A 164 -11.06 -9.42 15.07
CA ILE A 164 -11.37 -8.25 14.23
C ILE A 164 -10.14 -7.83 13.42
N THR A 165 -8.96 -7.79 14.04
CA THR A 165 -7.73 -7.38 13.37
C THR A 165 -7.35 -8.32 12.25
N TYR A 166 -7.32 -9.63 12.51
CA TYR A 166 -6.97 -10.62 11.48
C TYR A 166 -8.06 -10.74 10.40
N PHE A 167 -9.34 -10.61 10.75
CA PHE A 167 -10.43 -10.58 9.77
C PHE A 167 -10.25 -9.45 8.75
N LEU A 168 -9.99 -8.23 9.25
CA LEU A 168 -9.75 -7.07 8.40
C LEU A 168 -8.44 -7.19 7.59
N PHE A 169 -7.39 -7.76 8.18
CA PHE A 169 -6.12 -7.95 7.48
C PHE A 169 -6.23 -9.01 6.37
N VAL A 170 -6.92 -10.11 6.62
CA VAL A 170 -7.17 -11.13 5.59
C VAL A 170 -8.06 -10.57 4.47
N MET A 171 -9.01 -9.70 4.79
CA MET A 171 -9.79 -8.98 3.77
C MET A 171 -8.89 -8.10 2.88
N ILE A 172 -7.91 -7.40 3.47
CA ILE A 172 -6.88 -6.68 2.72
C ILE A 172 -6.10 -7.62 1.79
N VAL A 173 -5.67 -8.78 2.28
CA VAL A 173 -4.99 -9.81 1.46
C VAL A 173 -5.90 -10.33 0.35
N GLY A 174 -7.21 -10.44 0.59
CA GLY A 174 -8.18 -10.79 -0.44
C GLY A 174 -8.25 -9.78 -1.58
N MET A 175 -8.08 -8.49 -1.29
CA MET A 175 -8.07 -7.43 -2.30
C MET A 175 -6.72 -7.25 -2.98
N ILE A 176 -5.63 -7.37 -2.21
CA ILE A 176 -4.25 -7.19 -2.67
C ILE A 176 -3.43 -8.34 -2.10
N PRO A 177 -3.35 -9.50 -2.78
CA PRO A 177 -2.67 -10.70 -2.29
C PRO A 177 -1.20 -10.48 -1.91
N TYR A 178 -0.52 -9.52 -2.55
CA TYR A 178 0.86 -9.15 -2.23
C TYR A 178 1.04 -8.64 -0.79
N PHE A 179 -0.03 -8.19 -0.11
CA PHE A 179 0.01 -7.77 1.29
C PHE A 179 -0.01 -8.95 2.28
N LEU A 180 0.02 -10.20 1.80
CA LEU A 180 0.25 -11.38 2.63
C LEU A 180 1.55 -11.22 3.46
N PHE A 181 2.60 -10.62 2.91
CA PHE A 181 3.83 -10.39 3.66
C PHE A 181 3.64 -9.40 4.82
N LEU A 182 2.81 -8.37 4.67
CA LEU A 182 2.45 -7.48 5.78
C LEU A 182 1.67 -8.23 6.87
N LEU A 183 0.78 -9.16 6.49
CA LEU A 183 0.08 -10.04 7.43
C LEU A 183 1.07 -10.90 8.22
N LEU A 184 2.03 -11.53 7.54
CA LEU A 184 3.08 -12.33 8.20
C LEU A 184 3.91 -11.46 9.15
N ILE A 185 4.34 -10.27 8.71
CA ILE A 185 5.05 -9.30 9.56
C ILE A 185 4.24 -8.96 10.81
N PHE A 186 2.93 -8.79 10.67
CA PHE A 186 2.03 -8.50 11.77
C PHE A 186 1.88 -9.68 12.74
N ILE A 187 1.65 -10.90 12.24
CA ILE A 187 1.52 -12.12 13.05
C ILE A 187 2.78 -12.38 13.87
N PHE A 188 3.94 -12.32 13.22
CA PHE A 188 5.21 -12.63 13.87
C PHE A 188 5.83 -11.44 14.59
N HIS A 189 5.18 -10.27 14.60
CA HIS A 189 5.76 -9.06 15.18
C HIS A 189 6.20 -9.27 16.65
N ASP A 190 5.31 -9.83 17.46
CA ASP A 190 5.48 -9.98 18.91
C ASP A 190 5.96 -11.37 19.36
N ILE A 191 6.13 -12.31 18.43
CA ILE A 191 6.44 -13.72 18.76
C ILE A 191 7.96 -13.97 18.64
N PRO A 192 8.67 -14.30 19.72
CA PRO A 192 10.08 -14.73 19.65
C PRO A 192 10.21 -16.05 18.88
N PHE A 193 11.33 -16.24 18.17
CA PHE A 193 11.52 -17.43 17.34
C PHE A 193 11.47 -18.75 18.14
N GLY A 194 12.03 -18.76 19.35
CA GLY A 194 11.97 -19.93 20.25
C GLY A 194 10.57 -20.26 20.77
N LYS A 195 9.60 -19.35 20.60
CA LYS A 195 8.22 -19.50 21.08
C LYS A 195 7.22 -19.81 19.97
N LEU A 196 7.67 -19.97 18.72
CA LEU A 196 6.78 -20.17 17.57
C LEU A 196 5.80 -21.34 17.77
N PHE A 197 6.25 -22.43 18.38
CA PHE A 197 5.44 -23.63 18.58
C PHE A 197 4.71 -23.68 19.94
N GLU A 198 4.73 -22.61 20.72
CA GLU A 198 3.94 -22.55 21.95
C GLU A 198 2.44 -22.60 21.64
N LYS A 199 1.68 -23.30 22.50
CA LYS A 199 0.24 -23.53 22.33
C LYS A 199 -0.56 -22.25 22.07
N GLU A 200 -0.19 -21.14 22.70
CA GLU A 200 -0.87 -19.85 22.53
C GLU A 200 -0.63 -19.22 21.16
N ASN A 201 0.57 -19.38 20.61
CA ASN A 201 0.93 -18.91 19.28
C ASN A 201 0.27 -19.78 18.20
N LEU A 202 0.25 -21.10 18.40
CA LEU A 202 -0.50 -22.03 17.53
C LEU A 202 -2.00 -21.71 17.48
N LYS A 203 -2.62 -21.33 18.60
CA LYS A 203 -4.01 -20.84 18.61
C LYS A 203 -4.21 -19.60 17.74
N THR A 204 -3.25 -18.68 17.76
CA THR A 204 -3.30 -17.47 16.93
C THR A 204 -3.16 -17.80 15.46
N TYR A 205 -2.26 -18.72 15.09
CA TYR A 205 -2.12 -19.18 13.69
C TYR A 205 -3.36 -19.93 13.21
N GLY A 206 -3.90 -20.81 14.05
CA GLY A 206 -5.15 -21.52 13.79
C GLY A 206 -6.32 -20.56 13.57
N LEU A 207 -6.40 -19.48 14.36
CA LEU A 207 -7.41 -18.42 14.16
C LEU A 207 -7.24 -17.72 12.81
N VAL A 208 -6.02 -17.31 12.46
CA VAL A 208 -5.76 -16.65 11.16
C VAL A 208 -6.10 -17.59 10.00
N LEU A 209 -5.69 -18.87 10.09
CA LEU A 209 -6.00 -19.88 9.10
C LEU A 209 -7.50 -20.08 8.96
N LEU A 210 -8.22 -20.23 10.08
CA LEU A 210 -9.68 -20.38 10.08
C LEU A 210 -10.37 -19.17 9.45
N ILE A 211 -9.94 -17.95 9.77
CA ILE A 211 -10.45 -16.72 9.14
C ILE A 211 -10.18 -16.74 7.63
N PHE A 212 -8.97 -17.11 7.21
CA PHE A 212 -8.59 -17.17 5.80
C PHE A 212 -9.42 -18.18 5.02
N LEU A 213 -9.58 -19.39 5.58
CA LEU A 213 -10.39 -20.44 4.99
C LEU A 213 -11.88 -20.06 4.96
N ALA A 214 -12.40 -19.45 6.03
CA ALA A 214 -13.79 -19.01 6.10
C ALA A 214 -14.09 -17.88 5.10
N GLN A 215 -13.20 -16.88 4.98
CA GLN A 215 -13.36 -15.82 3.99
C GLN A 215 -13.28 -16.39 2.56
N ASN A 216 -12.36 -17.31 2.29
CA ASN A 216 -12.14 -17.87 0.95
C ASN A 216 -12.80 -19.25 0.77
N PHE A 217 -13.96 -19.48 1.39
CA PHE A 217 -14.60 -20.80 1.40
C PHE A 217 -14.94 -21.34 0.01
N LEU A 218 -15.06 -20.46 -1.00
CA LEU A 218 -15.28 -20.84 -2.40
C LEU A 218 -14.17 -21.74 -2.94
N PHE A 219 -12.96 -21.70 -2.38
CA PHE A 219 -11.91 -22.65 -2.72
C PHE A 219 -12.27 -24.10 -2.34
N PHE A 220 -13.13 -24.33 -1.34
CA PHE A 220 -13.59 -25.67 -0.98
C PHE A 220 -14.71 -26.15 -1.89
N ILE A 221 -15.62 -25.26 -2.26
CA ILE A 221 -16.74 -25.59 -3.15
C ILE A 221 -16.24 -25.79 -4.58
N TYR A 222 -15.28 -24.96 -5.01
CA TYR A 222 -14.72 -24.96 -6.36
C TYR A 222 -13.18 -25.04 -6.29
N PRO A 223 -12.60 -26.23 -6.05
CA PRO A 223 -11.15 -26.40 -5.89
C PRO A 223 -10.34 -26.00 -7.13
N GLY A 224 -10.95 -26.03 -8.33
CA GLY A 224 -10.33 -25.52 -9.56
C GLY A 224 -9.88 -24.06 -9.47
N LEU A 225 -10.57 -23.24 -8.67
CA LEU A 225 -10.20 -21.84 -8.44
C LEU A 225 -8.80 -21.67 -7.84
N ILE A 226 -8.34 -22.62 -7.04
CA ILE A 226 -6.99 -22.58 -6.45
C ILE A 226 -5.95 -22.68 -7.56
N PHE A 227 -6.08 -23.66 -8.44
CA PHE A 227 -5.14 -23.88 -9.55
C PHE A 227 -5.17 -22.74 -10.56
N ASP A 228 -6.36 -22.26 -10.91
CA ASP A 228 -6.49 -21.14 -11.84
C ASP A 228 -5.90 -19.83 -11.25
N PHE A 229 -6.06 -19.60 -9.94
CA PHE A 229 -5.40 -18.48 -9.25
C PHE A 229 -3.87 -18.58 -9.30
N PHE A 230 -3.31 -19.78 -9.12
CA PHE A 230 -1.86 -19.99 -9.25
C PHE A 230 -1.36 -19.68 -10.67
N LEU A 231 -2.12 -19.99 -11.72
CA LEU A 231 -1.76 -19.63 -13.09
C LEU A 231 -1.72 -18.10 -13.30
N ILE A 232 -2.68 -17.36 -12.74
CA ILE A 232 -2.67 -15.89 -12.77
C ILE A 232 -1.47 -15.35 -11.99
N SER A 233 -1.21 -15.90 -10.80
CA SER A 233 -0.04 -15.52 -10.00
C SER A 233 1.26 -15.73 -10.80
N GLN A 234 1.42 -16.88 -11.46
CA GLN A 234 2.58 -17.16 -12.31
C GLN A 234 2.74 -16.15 -13.44
N TYR A 235 1.64 -15.71 -14.05
CA TYR A 235 1.69 -14.65 -15.07
C TYR A 235 2.27 -13.34 -14.52
N PHE A 236 1.86 -12.91 -13.32
CA PHE A 236 2.43 -11.71 -12.68
C PHE A 236 3.90 -11.88 -12.31
N HIS A 237 4.30 -13.07 -11.86
CA HIS A 237 5.72 -13.38 -11.61
C HIS A 237 6.52 -13.32 -12.91
N ASN A 238 6.00 -13.85 -14.01
CA ASN A 238 6.64 -13.75 -15.32
C ASN A 238 6.79 -12.28 -15.74
N LEU A 239 5.74 -11.46 -15.59
CA LEU A 239 5.83 -10.02 -15.88
C LEU A 239 6.94 -9.34 -15.07
N GLN A 240 7.12 -9.68 -13.79
CA GLN A 240 8.19 -9.17 -12.94
C GLN A 240 9.60 -9.48 -13.50
N PHE A 241 9.79 -10.61 -14.19
CA PHE A 241 11.09 -10.96 -14.80
C PHE A 241 11.37 -10.23 -16.12
N PHE A 242 10.32 -9.92 -16.89
CA PHE A 242 10.48 -9.32 -18.22
C PHE A 242 10.39 -7.79 -18.21
N LEU A 243 9.67 -7.23 -17.24
CA LEU A 243 9.50 -5.80 -17.11
C LEU A 243 10.58 -5.19 -16.21
N PRO A 244 11.07 -3.98 -16.53
CA PRO A 244 11.93 -3.27 -15.61
C PRO A 244 11.19 -3.04 -14.29
N HIS A 245 11.88 -3.30 -13.18
CA HIS A 245 11.42 -2.93 -11.84
C HIS A 245 11.07 -1.47 -11.79
N TYR A 246 10.19 -1.14 -10.85
CA TYR A 246 9.69 0.21 -10.69
C TYR A 246 10.82 1.26 -10.76
N TYR A 247 11.93 1.11 -10.01
CA TYR A 247 13.08 2.04 -10.06
C TYR A 247 14.04 1.93 -11.22
N LEU A 248 14.03 0.81 -11.93
CA LEU A 248 14.85 0.64 -13.13
C LEU A 248 14.08 1.04 -14.41
N ILE A 249 12.81 1.47 -14.29
CA ILE A 249 12.01 1.95 -15.44
C ILE A 249 12.77 3.03 -16.21
N PHE A 250 13.40 3.98 -15.51
CA PHE A 250 14.12 5.08 -16.18
C PHE A 250 15.35 4.56 -16.95
N ILE A 251 16.14 3.66 -16.36
CA ILE A 251 17.34 3.10 -17.00
C ILE A 251 16.92 2.41 -18.30
N ASN A 252 15.82 1.66 -18.27
CA ASN A 252 15.33 0.94 -19.44
C ASN A 252 14.71 1.86 -20.51
N LYS A 253 14.36 3.11 -20.20
CA LYS A 253 13.96 4.10 -21.22
C LYS A 253 15.15 4.82 -21.86
N ILE A 254 16.28 4.94 -21.16
CA ILE A 254 17.48 5.65 -21.65
C ILE A 254 18.46 4.67 -22.31
N PHE A 255 18.65 3.51 -21.69
CA PHE A 255 19.61 2.49 -22.11
C PHE A 255 18.88 1.21 -22.50
N PHE A 256 19.35 0.57 -23.57
CA PHE A 256 18.89 -0.76 -23.91
C PHE A 256 19.49 -1.78 -22.94
N ILE A 257 18.67 -2.29 -22.02
CA ILE A 257 19.06 -3.41 -21.15
C ILE A 257 18.67 -4.71 -21.84
N PRO A 258 19.61 -5.62 -22.17
CA PRO A 258 19.30 -6.92 -22.74
C PRO A 258 18.34 -7.73 -21.86
N ILE A 259 17.44 -8.52 -22.47
CA ILE A 259 16.42 -9.31 -21.74
C ILE A 259 17.06 -10.22 -20.68
N ILE A 260 18.17 -10.89 -21.01
CA ILE A 260 18.90 -11.77 -20.09
C ILE A 260 19.37 -10.98 -18.85
N ALA A 261 19.91 -9.78 -19.04
CA ALA A 261 20.34 -8.93 -17.93
C ALA A 261 19.15 -8.49 -17.05
N ARG A 262 17.98 -8.18 -17.66
CA ARG A 262 16.76 -7.86 -16.89
C ARG A 262 16.34 -9.04 -16.01
N ILE A 263 16.30 -10.25 -16.57
CA ILE A 263 15.92 -11.47 -15.84
C ILE A 263 16.87 -11.71 -14.66
N ILE A 264 18.18 -11.61 -14.87
CA ILE A 264 19.20 -11.79 -13.81
C ILE A 264 19.02 -10.75 -12.70
N VAL A 265 18.88 -9.47 -13.07
CA VAL A 265 18.67 -8.38 -12.11
C VAL A 265 17.35 -8.58 -11.35
N SER A 266 16.28 -9.01 -12.02
CA SER A 266 15.00 -9.35 -11.39
C SER A 266 15.09 -10.48 -10.41
N LEU A 267 15.86 -11.51 -10.71
CA LEU A 267 16.08 -12.60 -9.77
C LEU A 267 16.83 -12.11 -8.53
N ILE A 268 17.90 -11.32 -8.70
CA ILE A 268 18.67 -10.75 -7.58
C ILE A 268 17.78 -9.87 -6.71
N PHE A 269 16.98 -8.99 -7.31
CA PHE A 269 16.09 -8.09 -6.58
C PHE A 269 14.96 -8.83 -5.85
N LEU A 270 14.42 -9.88 -6.47
CA LEU A 270 13.42 -10.75 -5.82
C LEU A 270 14.02 -11.45 -4.59
N ILE A 271 15.23 -12.01 -4.72
CA ILE A 271 15.95 -12.61 -3.59
C ILE A 271 16.15 -11.58 -2.48
N LEU A 272 16.63 -10.39 -2.82
CA LEU A 272 16.84 -9.31 -1.86
C LEU A 272 15.55 -8.92 -1.14
N MET A 273 14.42 -8.87 -1.85
CA MET A 273 13.12 -8.56 -1.26
C MET A 273 12.73 -9.58 -0.20
N TYR A 274 12.89 -10.88 -0.50
CA TYR A 274 12.61 -11.95 0.46
C TYR A 274 13.56 -11.95 1.66
N VAL A 275 14.84 -11.64 1.44
CA VAL A 275 15.82 -11.46 2.53
C VAL A 275 15.38 -10.33 3.46
N ILE A 276 14.96 -9.18 2.91
CA ILE A 276 14.47 -8.05 3.71
C ILE A 276 13.19 -8.43 4.47
N ILE A 277 12.24 -9.11 3.82
CA ILE A 277 11.03 -9.60 4.50
C ILE A 277 11.40 -10.53 5.67
N GLY A 278 12.31 -11.49 5.45
CA GLY A 278 12.82 -12.38 6.50
C GLY A 278 13.46 -11.62 7.65
N PHE A 279 14.29 -10.61 7.35
CA PHE A 279 14.87 -9.73 8.35
C PHE A 279 13.80 -8.97 9.16
N LEU A 280 12.77 -8.43 8.51
CA LEU A 280 11.66 -7.74 9.17
C LEU A 280 10.82 -8.67 10.06
N LEU A 281 10.66 -9.94 9.69
CA LEU A 281 9.98 -10.95 10.52
C LEU A 281 10.75 -11.25 11.81
N ILE A 282 12.06 -11.44 11.69
CA ILE A 282 12.94 -11.85 12.80
C ILE A 282 13.24 -10.67 13.74
N THR A 283 13.48 -9.47 13.18
CA THR A 283 13.91 -8.31 13.96
C THR A 283 12.84 -7.85 14.95
N LYS A 284 13.15 -7.84 16.25
CA LYS A 284 12.21 -7.39 17.30
C LYS A 284 12.40 -5.94 17.74
N LYS A 285 13.55 -5.34 17.40
CA LYS A 285 13.89 -3.97 17.77
C LYS A 285 12.99 -2.93 17.09
N LEU A 286 12.44 -3.25 15.92
CA LEU A 286 11.61 -2.35 15.13
C LEU A 286 10.14 -2.44 15.54
N LYS A 287 9.50 -1.28 15.71
CA LYS A 287 8.05 -1.16 15.94
C LYS A 287 7.28 -1.55 14.68
N ILE A 288 6.01 -1.94 14.82
CA ILE A 288 5.20 -2.44 13.69
C ILE A 288 5.11 -1.45 12.53
N HIS A 289 4.94 -0.15 12.82
CA HIS A 289 4.84 0.87 11.79
C HIS A 289 6.16 1.02 11.04
N GLU A 290 7.30 1.00 11.74
CA GLU A 290 8.63 1.01 11.11
C GLU A 290 8.81 -0.19 10.19
N LYS A 291 8.41 -1.40 10.63
CA LYS A 291 8.47 -2.61 9.78
C LYS A 291 7.63 -2.47 8.52
N PHE A 292 6.42 -1.93 8.63
CA PHE A 292 5.53 -1.71 7.49
C PHE A 292 6.11 -0.66 6.54
N SER A 293 6.75 0.39 7.06
CA SER A 293 7.42 1.40 6.26
C SER A 293 8.65 0.86 5.54
N TYR A 294 9.49 0.04 6.19
CA TYR A 294 10.62 -0.62 5.55
C TYR A 294 10.16 -1.61 4.49
N PHE A 295 9.11 -2.40 4.77
CA PHE A 295 8.48 -3.24 3.74
C PHE A 295 8.01 -2.39 2.56
N ALA A 296 7.33 -1.28 2.80
CA ALA A 296 6.84 -0.41 1.75
C ALA A 296 8.00 0.14 0.91
N LEU A 297 9.06 0.65 1.53
CA LEU A 297 10.25 1.14 0.85
C LEU A 297 10.88 0.04 -0.04
N SER A 298 11.08 -1.15 0.50
CA SER A 298 11.65 -2.28 -0.24
C SER A 298 10.73 -2.78 -1.35
N PHE A 299 9.42 -2.78 -1.14
CA PHE A 299 8.45 -3.20 -2.15
C PHE A 299 8.41 -2.22 -3.31
N ILE A 300 8.42 -0.91 -3.04
CA ILE A 300 8.59 0.10 -4.09
C ILE A 300 9.92 -0.16 -4.82
N PHE A 301 11.00 -0.50 -4.09
CA PHE A 301 12.32 -0.71 -4.69
C PHE A 301 12.41 -1.92 -5.62
N LEU A 302 11.85 -3.04 -5.18
CA LEU A 302 12.17 -4.37 -5.70
C LEU A 302 11.00 -5.03 -6.42
N ASN A 303 9.82 -4.41 -6.46
CA ASN A 303 8.64 -4.99 -7.08
C ASN A 303 8.07 -4.09 -8.19
N TYR A 304 7.95 -4.61 -9.41
CA TYR A 304 7.32 -3.90 -10.52
C TYR A 304 5.86 -3.55 -10.20
N LEU A 305 5.13 -4.35 -9.41
CA LEU A 305 3.72 -4.08 -9.12
C LEU A 305 3.50 -2.94 -8.12
N ALA A 306 4.56 -2.39 -7.53
CA ALA A 306 4.46 -1.31 -6.55
C ALA A 306 3.75 -0.06 -7.07
N PHE A 307 3.89 0.26 -8.37
CA PHE A 307 3.22 1.44 -8.95
C PHE A 307 1.70 1.40 -8.78
N LYS A 308 1.10 0.20 -8.73
CA LYS A 308 -0.36 0.02 -8.59
C LYS A 308 -0.89 0.37 -7.20
N ILE A 309 -0.01 0.56 -6.21
CA ILE A 309 -0.38 0.69 -4.80
C ILE A 309 0.39 1.81 -4.06
N LEU A 310 0.99 2.75 -4.80
CA LEU A 310 1.76 3.86 -4.23
C LEU A 310 0.98 4.72 -3.23
N ILE A 311 -0.32 4.90 -3.45
CA ILE A 311 -1.22 5.61 -2.54
C ILE A 311 -1.26 5.00 -1.13
N ILE A 312 -0.84 3.74 -0.97
CA ILE A 312 -0.71 3.08 0.34
C ILE A 312 0.75 3.07 0.79
N LEU A 313 1.69 2.72 -0.11
CA LEU A 313 3.09 2.50 0.23
C LEU A 313 3.82 3.79 0.63
N LEU A 314 3.64 4.89 -0.10
CA LEU A 314 4.33 6.15 0.19
C LEU A 314 3.86 6.77 1.52
N PRO A 315 2.56 6.75 1.85
CA PRO A 315 2.10 7.12 3.18
C PRO A 315 2.66 6.25 4.31
N LEU A 316 2.90 4.96 4.08
CA LEU A 316 3.63 4.12 5.05
C LEU A 316 5.08 4.58 5.23
N ILE A 317 5.79 4.91 4.16
CA ILE A 317 7.18 5.41 4.23
C ILE A 317 7.27 6.70 5.07
N LEU A 318 6.27 7.57 4.99
CA LEU A 318 6.22 8.81 5.77
C LEU A 318 6.31 8.58 7.29
N LEU A 319 5.91 7.40 7.79
CA LEU A 319 6.00 7.08 9.20
C LEU A 319 7.45 6.96 9.71
N LEU A 320 8.44 6.74 8.83
CA LEU A 320 9.87 6.69 9.20
C LEU A 320 10.43 8.06 9.58
N PHE A 321 9.82 9.15 9.13
CA PHE A 321 10.30 10.51 9.42
C PHE A 321 9.85 11.00 10.80
N ILE A 322 8.75 10.46 11.32
CA ILE A 322 8.11 10.95 12.55
C ILE A 322 9.06 10.90 13.77
N PRO A 323 9.81 9.82 14.01
CA PRO A 323 10.73 9.76 15.16
C PRO A 323 11.83 10.83 15.15
N PHE A 324 12.15 11.39 13.99
CA PHE A 324 13.21 12.39 13.83
C PHE A 324 12.68 13.83 13.83
N PHE A 325 11.35 14.00 13.87
CA PHE A 325 10.71 15.28 13.62
C PHE A 325 10.74 16.18 14.86
N HIS A 326 11.54 17.24 14.80
CA HIS A 326 11.70 18.23 15.86
C HIS A 326 10.55 19.21 15.86
N GLN A 327 9.75 19.19 16.92
CA GLN A 327 8.51 19.96 17.03
C GLN A 327 8.62 21.19 17.92
N ASP A 328 9.63 21.27 18.78
CA ASP A 328 9.77 22.33 19.79
C ASP A 328 10.42 23.60 19.21
N GLU A 329 10.85 23.53 17.96
CA GLU A 329 11.56 24.60 17.24
C GLU A 329 10.59 25.44 16.42
N ILE A 330 10.89 26.73 16.28
CA ILE A 330 10.04 27.70 15.58
C ILE A 330 10.84 28.36 14.44
N GLU A 331 10.14 28.81 13.40
CA GLU A 331 10.68 29.62 12.30
C GLU A 331 11.92 29.03 11.60
N ILE A 332 13.04 29.78 11.55
CA ILE A 332 14.25 29.41 10.83
C ILE A 332 14.92 28.19 11.46
N ASP A 333 14.85 28.07 12.79
CA ASP A 333 15.45 26.96 13.52
C ASP A 333 14.67 25.66 13.30
N PHE A 334 13.35 25.75 13.13
CA PHE A 334 12.54 24.64 12.67
C PHE A 334 13.03 24.09 11.33
N ILE A 335 13.27 24.96 10.35
CA ILE A 335 13.75 24.56 9.01
C ILE A 335 15.14 23.94 9.12
N LYS A 336 16.05 24.55 9.88
CA LYS A 336 17.43 24.05 10.04
C LYS A 336 17.47 22.66 10.67
N LYS A 337 16.72 22.45 11.76
CA LYS A 337 16.69 21.17 12.50
C LYS A 337 15.90 20.09 11.77
N ASN A 338 14.88 20.44 10.99
CA ASN A 338 14.09 19.47 10.22
C ASN A 338 14.48 19.36 8.74
N LYS A 339 15.60 19.95 8.30
CA LYS A 339 15.94 20.07 6.86
C LYS A 339 15.85 18.74 6.09
N TYR A 340 16.37 17.65 6.64
CA TYR A 340 16.35 16.34 5.98
C TYR A 340 14.96 15.72 5.95
N ILE A 341 14.12 16.02 6.95
CA ILE A 341 12.72 15.58 6.95
C ILE A 341 11.94 16.37 5.92
N LEU A 342 12.10 17.69 5.87
CA LEU A 342 11.43 18.53 4.88
C LEU A 342 11.83 18.13 3.46
N ILE A 343 13.13 17.89 3.19
CA ILE A 343 13.58 17.37 1.90
C ILE A 343 13.00 15.98 1.64
N GLY A 344 12.90 15.11 2.65
CA GLY A 344 12.25 13.80 2.53
C GLY A 344 10.76 13.89 2.18
N LEU A 345 10.01 14.80 2.81
CA LEU A 345 8.61 15.08 2.50
C LEU A 345 8.46 15.62 1.07
N ILE A 346 9.31 16.56 0.67
CA ILE A 346 9.36 17.09 -0.70
C ILE A 346 9.71 15.98 -1.69
N SER A 347 10.58 15.03 -1.31
CA SER A 347 10.95 13.90 -2.15
C SER A 347 9.78 12.95 -2.38
N VAL A 348 9.05 12.60 -1.33
CA VAL A 348 7.81 11.80 -1.47
C VAL A 348 6.77 12.54 -2.31
N LEU A 349 6.63 13.85 -2.11
CA LEU A 349 5.74 14.69 -2.92
C LEU A 349 6.18 14.71 -4.40
N GLY A 350 7.46 14.91 -4.66
CA GLY A 350 8.03 14.96 -6.00
C GLY A 350 7.90 13.63 -6.75
N ILE A 351 8.03 12.50 -6.05
CA ILE A 351 7.73 11.16 -6.61
C ILE A 351 6.28 11.10 -7.13
N TYR A 352 5.31 11.69 -6.42
CA TYR A 352 3.93 11.74 -6.91
C TYR A 352 3.76 12.62 -8.15
N LEU A 353 4.49 13.73 -8.22
CA LEU A 353 4.34 14.77 -9.24
C LEU A 353 5.12 14.50 -10.53
N THR A 354 5.95 13.45 -10.56
CA THR A 354 6.85 13.10 -11.68
C THR A 354 6.30 11.99 -12.56
N TRP A 355 5.05 11.59 -12.37
CA TRP A 355 4.46 10.48 -13.11
C TRP A 355 4.25 10.81 -14.60
N ASP A 356 5.07 10.18 -15.45
CA ASP A 356 4.83 10.06 -16.89
C ASP A 356 3.84 8.92 -17.15
N GLY A 357 2.55 9.24 -17.17
CA GLY A 357 1.53 8.27 -17.56
C GLY A 357 1.72 7.76 -18.99
N ILE A 358 1.17 6.58 -19.25
CA ILE A 358 0.97 6.07 -20.60
C ILE A 358 -0.10 6.97 -21.26
N VAL A 359 0.32 7.75 -22.25
CA VAL A 359 -0.48 8.65 -23.11
C VAL A 359 -1.65 7.84 -23.69
N PRO A 360 -2.93 8.18 -23.41
CA PRO A 360 -3.54 9.50 -23.61
C PRO A 360 -4.22 10.14 -22.37
N ILE A 361 -4.10 9.56 -21.18
CA ILE A 361 -4.92 9.96 -20.02
C ILE A 361 -4.36 11.20 -19.28
N ASN A 362 -3.12 11.57 -19.58
CA ASN A 362 -2.37 12.65 -18.91
C ASN A 362 -2.55 14.04 -19.56
N LEU A 363 -3.66 14.28 -20.27
CA LEU A 363 -3.89 15.55 -20.99
C LEU A 363 -4.02 16.78 -20.07
N HIS A 364 -4.23 16.58 -18.77
CA HIS A 364 -4.58 17.67 -17.84
C HIS A 364 -3.68 17.80 -16.61
N TYR A 365 -2.65 16.97 -16.45
CA TYR A 365 -1.69 17.13 -15.36
C TYR A 365 -0.28 17.41 -15.89
N PRO A 366 0.31 18.58 -15.59
CA PRO A 366 1.65 18.88 -16.05
C PRO A 366 2.62 17.94 -15.36
N ASN A 367 3.45 17.27 -16.14
CA ASN A 367 4.67 16.67 -15.62
C ASN A 367 5.61 17.82 -15.21
N LEU A 368 5.59 18.18 -13.93
CA LEU A 368 6.26 19.39 -13.43
C LEU A 368 7.78 19.26 -13.33
N PHE A 369 8.33 18.05 -13.44
CA PHE A 369 9.72 17.76 -13.09
C PHE A 369 10.43 16.83 -14.09
N GLY A 370 10.06 16.88 -15.37
CA GLY A 370 10.76 16.10 -16.41
C GLY A 370 10.59 14.59 -16.28
N GLY A 371 9.54 14.15 -15.58
CA GLY A 371 9.01 12.81 -15.67
C GLY A 371 9.87 11.79 -14.97
N ASN A 372 10.23 10.74 -15.70
CA ASN A 372 11.19 9.73 -15.25
C ASN A 372 12.47 10.32 -14.61
N ALA A 373 12.98 11.45 -15.12
CA ALA A 373 14.20 12.08 -14.59
C ALA A 373 13.96 12.68 -13.20
N GLY A 374 12.90 13.48 -13.03
CA GLY A 374 12.53 14.01 -11.71
C GLY A 374 12.21 12.88 -10.74
N TRP A 375 11.58 11.81 -11.22
CA TRP A 375 11.25 10.65 -10.41
C TRP A 375 12.51 9.99 -9.81
N LEU A 376 13.57 9.82 -10.60
CA LEU A 376 14.87 9.36 -10.12
C LEU A 376 15.45 10.33 -9.08
N ILE A 377 15.47 11.62 -9.39
CA ILE A 377 16.04 12.65 -8.52
C ILE A 377 15.40 12.60 -7.14
N PHE A 378 14.06 12.63 -7.07
CA PHE A 378 13.35 12.58 -5.79
C PHE A 378 13.52 11.25 -5.08
N THR A 379 13.68 10.14 -5.80
CA THR A 379 13.98 8.85 -5.18
C THR A 379 15.35 8.83 -4.52
N VAL A 380 16.37 9.30 -5.25
CA VAL A 380 17.74 9.37 -4.73
C VAL A 380 17.80 10.31 -3.53
N LEU A 381 17.13 11.46 -3.61
CA LEU A 381 16.99 12.39 -2.49
C LEU A 381 16.30 11.74 -1.28
N LEU A 382 15.21 10.98 -1.50
CA LEU A 382 14.54 10.22 -0.45
C LEU A 382 15.50 9.24 0.24
N GLY A 383 16.28 8.48 -0.55
CA GLY A 383 17.29 7.54 -0.03
C GLY A 383 18.38 8.24 0.78
N ILE A 384 18.94 9.33 0.27
CA ILE A 384 19.95 10.14 0.97
C ILE A 384 19.40 10.67 2.29
N CYS A 385 18.17 11.20 2.31
CA CYS A 385 17.56 11.73 3.53
C CYS A 385 17.36 10.63 4.58
N LEU A 386 16.81 9.47 4.18
CA LEU A 386 16.60 8.35 5.09
C LEU A 386 17.94 7.81 5.64
N LEU A 387 18.96 7.71 4.81
CA LEU A 387 20.30 7.31 5.24
C LEU A 387 20.88 8.31 6.24
N LYS A 388 20.78 9.61 5.96
CA LYS A 388 21.31 10.65 6.84
C LYS A 388 20.59 10.66 8.19
N LEU A 389 19.26 10.58 8.20
CA LEU A 389 18.47 10.47 9.43
C LEU A 389 18.83 9.22 10.24
N HIS A 390 19.13 8.10 9.57
CA HIS A 390 19.57 6.90 10.25
C HIS A 390 20.95 7.04 10.87
N LEU A 391 21.92 7.63 10.17
CA LEU A 391 23.26 7.88 10.70
C LEU A 391 23.24 8.84 11.89
N ASP A 392 22.41 9.88 11.83
CA ASP A 392 22.27 10.85 12.92
C ASP A 392 21.65 10.18 14.16
N LYS A 393 20.79 9.15 13.99
CA LYS A 393 20.23 8.35 15.09
C LYS A 393 21.32 7.71 15.95
N ASP A 394 22.34 7.14 15.33
CA ASP A 394 23.40 6.43 16.03
C ASP A 394 24.34 7.42 16.74
N PHE A 395 24.53 8.63 16.21
CA PHE A 395 25.30 9.69 16.85
C PHE A 395 24.65 10.16 18.16
N TYR A 396 23.34 10.43 18.15
CA TYR A 396 22.60 10.85 19.34
C TYR A 396 22.47 9.76 20.42
N ILE A 397 22.53 8.48 20.06
CA ILE A 397 22.54 7.36 21.03
C ILE A 397 23.92 7.20 21.69
N VAL A 398 24.99 7.52 20.98
CA VAL A 398 26.37 7.44 21.50
C VAL A 398 26.67 8.61 22.43
N GLU A 399 26.30 9.84 22.08
CA GLU A 399 26.53 11.02 22.94
C GLU A 399 25.81 10.89 24.30
N ARG A 400 24.58 10.34 24.32
CA ARG A 400 23.86 10.10 25.59
C ARG A 400 24.47 9.01 26.48
N LYS A 401 25.28 8.10 25.94
CA LYS A 401 25.96 7.07 26.75
C LYS A 401 27.25 7.59 27.38
N THR A 402 27.74 8.73 26.94
CA THR A 402 28.97 9.37 27.45
C THR A 402 28.68 10.48 28.46
N GLU A 403 27.42 10.72 28.80
CA GLU A 403 26.98 11.73 29.78
C GLU A 403 26.47 11.14 31.11
N ASP A 404 26.68 9.84 31.37
CA ASP A 404 26.42 9.23 32.70
C ASP A 404 27.69 9.15 33.56
#